data_AF-A0A8J9VVG7-F1
#
_entry.id   AF-A0A8J9VVG7-F1
#
_cell.length_a   1.000
_cell.length_b   1.000
_cell.length_c   1.000
_cell.angle_alpha   90.00
_cell.angle_beta   90.00
_cell.angle_gamma   90.00
#
_symmetry.space_group_name_H-M   'P 1'
#
loop_
_entity.id
_entity.type
_entity.pdbx_description
1 polymer ?
#
loop_
_entity_poly.entity_id
_entity_poly.type
_entity_poly.pdbx_seq_one_letter_code
_entity_poly.pdbx_strand_id
1 'polypeptide(L)'
;MLNVKSLIFTVSHDLLPHELDITSFNKFKVAYMNIKDTLNLINSIYGIQLTCMLISASALFIATFYVIASTGIEGYITWLDTMPKVFIILVTLIAIFILSQSAQTVQNSVESLRRSLGTLIINLAPDNENFKTIKYFLRLISNQPLIIRAVGYVNVDMSLVPKMVMLVISYTVIALQFNNVV
;
A
#
# COMPACT_ATOMS: atom_id res chain seq x y z
N MET A 1 13.42 9.95 -3.55
CA MET A 1 13.08 9.88 -2.11
C MET A 1 13.16 11.29 -1.53
N LEU A 2 12.03 12.00 -1.47
CA LEU A 2 11.95 13.29 -0.78
C LEU A 2 12.19 13.04 0.71
N ASN A 3 13.22 13.67 1.26
CA ASN A 3 13.66 13.47 2.63
C ASN A 3 12.67 14.14 3.58
N VAL A 4 11.61 13.43 3.96
CA VAL A 4 10.54 13.91 4.87
C VAL A 4 11.13 14.44 6.18
N LYS A 5 12.29 13.92 6.62
CA LYS A 5 13.03 14.44 7.77
C LYS A 5 13.51 15.88 7.57
N SER A 6 13.92 16.25 6.36
CA SER A 6 14.33 17.62 6.04
C SER A 6 13.15 18.58 6.14
N LEU A 7 11.97 18.20 5.62
CA LEU A 7 10.77 19.04 5.67
C LEU A 7 10.28 19.26 7.12
N ILE A 8 10.37 18.22 7.95
CA ILE A 8 10.02 18.30 9.38
C ILE A 8 11.03 19.19 10.14
N PHE A 9 12.31 19.12 9.79
CA PHE A 9 13.35 19.92 10.45
C PHE A 9 13.24 21.41 10.12
N THR A 10 12.89 21.76 8.87
CA THR A 10 12.69 23.17 8.49
C THR A 10 11.47 23.79 9.17
N VAL A 11 10.36 23.04 9.28
CA VAL A 11 9.16 23.52 9.98
C VAL A 11 9.39 23.63 11.49
N SER A 12 10.21 22.76 12.08
CA SER A 12 10.48 22.77 13.52
C SER A 12 11.38 23.92 13.97
N HIS A 13 12.20 24.51 13.09
CA HIS A 13 13.18 25.52 13.48
C HIS A 13 12.62 26.97 13.45
N ASP A 14 11.53 27.20 12.72
CA ASP A 14 10.84 28.50 12.63
C ASP A 14 9.79 28.73 13.74
N LEU A 15 9.52 27.73 14.59
CA LEU A 15 8.50 27.76 15.65
C LEU A 15 9.16 27.84 17.04
N LEU A 16 9.80 28.97 17.34
CA LEU A 16 10.20 29.39 18.71
C LEU A 16 9.12 30.34 19.30
N PRO A 17 9.05 30.52 20.63
CA PRO A 17 7.81 30.57 21.38
C PRO A 17 7.55 32.01 21.83
N HIS A 18 6.91 32.81 20.99
CA HIS A 18 6.21 33.99 21.48
C HIS A 18 4.94 34.13 20.64
N GLU A 19 3.81 33.93 21.31
CA GLU A 19 2.46 33.91 20.75
C GLU A 19 2.23 32.82 19.69
N LEU A 20 1.53 31.77 20.10
CA LEU A 20 0.97 30.78 19.17
C LEU A 20 -0.20 31.44 18.45
N ASP A 21 0.14 32.37 17.56
CA ASP A 21 -0.77 33.21 16.83
C ASP A 21 -1.70 32.33 15.98
N ILE A 22 -2.97 32.73 15.86
CA ILE A 22 -4.02 32.02 15.10
C ILE A 22 -3.54 31.76 13.66
N THR A 23 -2.66 32.64 13.17
CA THR A 23 -1.97 32.52 11.88
C THR A 23 -1.10 31.26 11.77
N SER A 24 -0.33 30.91 12.80
CA SER A 24 0.52 29.71 12.85
C SER A 24 -0.31 28.43 12.88
N PHE A 25 -1.43 28.43 13.63
CA PHE A 25 -2.35 27.30 13.64
C PHE A 25 -3.03 27.09 12.28
N ASN A 26 -3.43 28.17 11.60
CA ASN A 26 -4.00 28.10 10.26
C ASN A 26 -2.99 27.57 9.23
N LYS A 27 -1.72 28.00 9.30
CA LYS A 27 -0.64 27.45 8.45
C LYS A 27 -0.48 25.95 8.67
N PHE A 28 -0.50 25.49 9.93
CA PHE A 28 -0.42 24.06 10.24
C PHE A 28 -1.61 23.26 9.71
N LYS A 29 -2.82 23.79 9.85
CA LYS A 29 -4.04 23.18 9.32
C LYS A 29 -3.97 23.03 7.80
N VAL A 30 -3.53 24.07 7.09
CA VAL A 30 -3.36 24.04 5.63
C VAL A 30 -2.30 23.01 5.22
N ALA A 31 -1.16 22.99 5.91
CA ALA A 31 -0.12 22.00 5.66
C ALA A 31 -0.63 20.56 5.86
N TYR A 32 -1.39 20.30 6.92
CA TYR A 32 -2.00 19.00 7.19
C TYR A 32 -3.01 18.60 6.10
N MET A 33 -3.90 19.51 5.69
CA MET A 33 -4.89 19.22 4.64
C MET A 33 -4.20 18.92 3.30
N ASN A 34 -3.16 19.68 2.94
CA ASN A 34 -2.37 19.41 1.74
C ASN A 34 -1.67 18.04 1.77
N ILE A 35 -1.10 17.66 2.92
CA ILE A 35 -0.50 16.33 3.11
C ILE A 35 -1.58 15.25 2.95
N LYS A 36 -2.74 15.43 3.58
CA LYS A 36 -3.85 14.47 3.51
C LYS A 36 -4.37 14.30 2.09
N ASP A 37 -4.55 15.38 1.35
CA ASP A 37 -5.03 15.35 -0.04
C ASP A 37 -3.99 14.68 -0.95
N THR A 38 -2.71 14.99 -0.76
CA THR A 38 -1.62 14.32 -1.48
C THR A 38 -1.60 12.81 -1.19
N LEU A 39 -1.78 12.42 0.08
CA LEU A 39 -1.84 11.01 0.46
C LEU A 39 -3.05 10.29 -0.12
N ASN A 40 -4.22 10.93 -0.15
CA ASN A 40 -5.42 10.38 -0.78
C ASN A 40 -5.21 10.16 -2.28
N LEU A 41 -4.55 11.10 -2.96
CA LEU A 41 -4.23 11.00 -4.38
C LEU A 41 -3.24 9.86 -4.65
N ILE A 42 -2.16 9.76 -3.86
CA ILE A 42 -1.20 8.65 -3.92
C ILE A 42 -1.91 7.32 -3.68
N ASN A 43 -2.76 7.23 -2.66
CA ASN A 43 -3.53 6.03 -2.35
C ASN A 43 -4.44 5.63 -3.52
N SER A 44 -5.13 6.59 -4.14
CA SER A 44 -5.98 6.35 -5.30
C SER A 44 -5.18 5.81 -6.50
N ILE A 45 -4.05 6.44 -6.84
CA ILE A 45 -3.19 6.00 -7.95
C ILE A 45 -2.62 4.60 -7.68
N TYR A 46 -2.04 4.37 -6.50
CA TYR A 46 -1.48 3.06 -6.14
C TYR A 46 -2.57 1.98 -6.08
N GLY A 47 -3.75 2.31 -5.57
CA GLY A 47 -4.88 1.39 -5.53
C GLY A 47 -5.30 0.93 -6.93
N ILE A 48 -5.44 1.87 -7.87
CA ILE A 48 -5.77 1.57 -9.28
C ILE A 48 -4.65 0.75 -9.93
N GLN A 49 -3.39 1.18 -9.77
CA GLN A 49 -2.23 0.48 -10.34
C GLN A 49 -2.14 -0.96 -9.84
N LEU A 50 -2.30 -1.18 -8.53
CA LEU A 50 -2.26 -2.52 -7.95
C LEU A 50 -3.40 -3.39 -8.48
N THR A 51 -4.62 -2.85 -8.60
CA THR A 51 -5.74 -3.58 -9.17
C THR A 51 -5.49 -3.98 -10.63
N CYS A 52 -5.00 -3.05 -11.47
CA CYS A 52 -4.63 -3.37 -12.85
C CYS A 52 -3.58 -4.49 -12.91
N MET A 53 -2.56 -4.44 -12.04
CA MET A 53 -1.55 -5.48 -11.98
C MET A 53 -2.07 -6.83 -11.47
N LEU A 54 -2.99 -6.83 -10.50
CA LEU A 54 -3.61 -8.07 -10.02
C LEU A 54 -4.47 -8.73 -11.10
N ILE A 55 -5.21 -7.94 -11.87
CA ILE A 55 -6.02 -8.42 -12.99
C ILE A 55 -5.12 -8.95 -14.12
N SER A 56 -4.05 -8.23 -14.46
CA SER A 56 -3.12 -8.70 -15.51
C SER A 56 -2.38 -9.95 -15.08
N ALA A 57 -1.95 -10.03 -13.81
CA ALA A 57 -1.28 -11.21 -13.27
C ALA A 57 -2.21 -12.44 -13.22
N SER A 58 -3.48 -12.26 -12.83
CA SER A 58 -4.43 -13.38 -12.81
C SER A 58 -4.74 -13.87 -14.23
N ALA A 59 -4.91 -12.97 -15.20
CA ALA A 59 -5.10 -13.33 -16.60
C ALA A 59 -3.89 -14.08 -17.17
N LEU A 60 -2.67 -13.58 -16.92
CA LEU A 60 -1.42 -14.25 -17.32
C LEU A 60 -1.30 -15.63 -16.68
N PHE A 61 -1.67 -15.75 -15.41
CA PHE A 61 -1.63 -17.03 -14.69
C PHE A 61 -2.55 -18.06 -15.33
N ILE A 62 -3.81 -17.69 -15.59
CA ILE A 62 -4.80 -18.56 -16.25
C ILE A 62 -4.32 -18.97 -17.65
N ALA A 63 -3.85 -18.01 -18.45
CA ALA A 63 -3.36 -18.28 -19.81
C ALA A 63 -2.16 -19.24 -19.80
N THR A 64 -1.19 -19.01 -18.91
CA THR A 64 0.00 -19.87 -18.79
C THR A 64 -0.39 -21.27 -18.34
N PHE A 65 -1.33 -21.38 -17.40
CA PHE A 65 -1.83 -22.67 -16.93
C PHE A 65 -2.55 -23.45 -18.02
N TYR A 66 -3.42 -22.78 -18.79
CA TYR A 66 -4.11 -23.39 -19.93
C TYR A 66 -3.11 -23.93 -20.97
N VAL A 67 -2.08 -23.16 -21.30
CA VAL A 67 -1.03 -23.58 -22.25
C VAL A 67 -0.22 -24.76 -21.70
N ILE A 68 0.04 -24.83 -20.39
CA ILE A 68 0.72 -25.99 -19.77
C ILE A 68 -0.18 -27.23 -19.87
N ALA A 69 -1.47 -27.09 -19.55
CA ALA A 69 -2.43 -28.18 -19.61
C ALA A 69 -2.60 -28.71 -21.05
N SER A 70 -2.72 -27.84 -22.05
CA SER A 70 -2.84 -28.24 -23.45
C SER A 70 -1.61 -29.00 -23.95
N THR A 71 -0.40 -28.56 -23.57
CA THR A 71 0.84 -29.28 -23.94
C THR A 71 0.98 -30.65 -23.26
N GLY A 72 0.33 -30.86 -22.11
CA GLY A 72 0.33 -32.16 -21.44
C GLY A 72 -0.48 -33.23 -22.17
N ILE A 73 -1.57 -32.83 -22.85
CA ILE A 73 -2.46 -33.75 -23.59
C ILE A 73 -1.78 -34.28 -24.86
N GLU A 74 -0.96 -33.47 -25.52
CA GLU A 74 -0.26 -33.85 -26.76
C GLU A 74 0.93 -34.80 -26.54
N GLY A 75 1.31 -35.08 -25.28
CA GLY A 75 2.32 -36.08 -24.92
C GLY A 75 3.78 -35.65 -25.11
N TYR A 76 4.04 -34.45 -25.66
CA TYR A 76 5.37 -33.89 -25.85
C TYR A 76 5.67 -32.82 -24.78
N ILE A 77 5.94 -33.24 -23.55
CA ILE A 77 6.46 -32.34 -22.51
C ILE A 77 7.98 -32.27 -22.63
N THR A 78 8.47 -31.37 -23.48
CA THR A 78 9.88 -30.98 -23.49
C THR A 78 10.14 -29.95 -22.39
N TRP A 79 11.09 -30.24 -21.50
CA TRP A 79 11.51 -29.31 -20.42
C TRP A 79 11.89 -27.92 -20.93
N LEU A 80 12.34 -27.82 -22.19
CA LEU A 80 12.66 -26.56 -22.85
C LEU A 80 11.45 -25.64 -23.04
N ASP A 81 10.23 -26.17 -23.20
CA ASP A 81 9.02 -25.38 -23.45
C ASP A 81 8.28 -24.97 -22.16
N THR A 82 8.50 -25.70 -21.07
CA THR A 82 7.87 -25.43 -19.77
C THR A 82 8.66 -24.46 -18.91
N MET A 83 10.00 -24.48 -18.98
CA MET A 83 10.89 -23.56 -18.25
C MET A 83 10.58 -22.06 -18.44
N PRO A 84 10.43 -21.54 -19.67
CA PRO A 84 10.14 -20.11 -19.85
C PRO A 84 8.79 -19.70 -19.26
N LYS A 85 7.79 -20.60 -19.30
CA LYS A 85 6.45 -20.37 -18.74
C LYS A 85 6.50 -20.24 -17.22
N VAL A 86 7.21 -21.15 -16.55
CA VAL A 86 7.42 -21.09 -15.09
C VAL A 86 8.21 -19.84 -14.70
N PHE A 87 9.22 -19.46 -15.50
CA PHE A 87 9.99 -18.24 -15.26
C PHE A 87 9.13 -16.98 -15.32
N ILE A 88 8.22 -16.86 -16.30
CA ILE A 88 7.28 -15.73 -16.40
C ILE A 88 6.39 -15.62 -15.17
N ILE A 89 5.85 -16.75 -14.68
CA ILE A 89 5.04 -16.78 -13.45
C ILE A 89 5.87 -16.27 -12.27
N LEU A 90 7.11 -16.74 -12.12
CA LEU A 90 7.99 -16.38 -11.02
C LEU A 90 8.34 -14.88 -11.03
N VAL A 91 8.67 -14.32 -12.20
CA VAL A 91 8.92 -12.87 -12.37
C VAL A 91 7.68 -12.05 -12.01
N THR A 92 6.50 -12.50 -12.43
CA THR A 92 5.23 -11.81 -12.14
C THR A 92 4.93 -11.82 -10.64
N LEU A 93 5.18 -12.93 -9.94
CA LEU A 93 5.02 -13.03 -8.48
C LEU A 93 5.98 -12.09 -7.74
N ILE A 94 7.24 -12.00 -8.18
CA ILE A 94 8.23 -11.07 -7.60
C ILE A 94 7.76 -9.61 -7.79
N ALA A 95 7.23 -9.26 -8.96
CA ALA A 95 6.72 -7.92 -9.22
C ALA A 95 5.57 -7.54 -8.27
N ILE A 96 4.61 -8.45 -8.06
CA ILE A 96 3.51 -8.25 -7.11
C ILE A 96 4.03 -8.11 -5.68
N PHE A 97 5.04 -8.89 -5.30
CA PHE A 97 5.66 -8.83 -3.98
C PHE A 97 6.31 -7.47 -3.71
N ILE A 98 7.13 -6.97 -4.64
CA ILE A 98 7.80 -5.67 -4.52
C ILE A 98 6.77 -4.53 -4.38
N LEU A 99 5.69 -4.57 -5.17
CA LEU A 99 4.63 -3.57 -5.09
C LEU A 99 3.87 -3.62 -3.76
N SER A 100 3.58 -4.83 -3.27
CA SER A 100 2.95 -5.02 -1.96
C SER A 100 3.82 -4.45 -0.84
N GLN A 101 5.13 -4.65 -0.92
CA GLN A 101 6.08 -4.09 0.04
C GLN A 101 6.17 -2.55 -0.05
N SER A 102 6.13 -2.00 -1.26
CA SER A 102 6.08 -0.54 -1.49
C SER A 102 4.84 0.08 -0.86
N ALA A 103 3.66 -0.51 -1.09
CA ALA A 103 2.40 -0.04 -0.51
C ALA A 103 2.44 -0.03 1.03
N GLN A 104 3.00 -1.07 1.64
CA GLN A 104 3.19 -1.13 3.09
C GLN A 104 4.19 -0.09 3.60
N THR A 105 5.28 0.15 2.87
CA THR A 105 6.26 1.18 3.23
C THR A 105 5.62 2.57 3.26
N VAL A 106 4.72 2.85 2.31
CA VAL A 106 3.94 4.10 2.31
C VAL A 106 3.01 4.16 3.52
N GLN A 107 2.26 3.10 3.82
CA GLN A 107 1.40 3.03 5.03
C GLN A 107 2.22 3.28 6.31
N ASN A 108 3.37 2.62 6.44
CA ASN A 108 4.26 2.78 7.60
C ASN A 108 4.83 4.20 7.72
N SER A 109 5.17 4.82 6.58
CA SER A 109 5.67 6.20 6.54
C SER A 109 4.61 7.20 7.00
N VAL A 110 3.35 6.98 6.59
CA VAL A 110 2.20 7.79 7.01
C VAL A 110 1.94 7.64 8.51
N GLU A 111 1.97 6.42 9.02
CA GLU A 111 1.79 6.16 10.46
C GLU A 111 2.93 6.79 11.28
N SER A 112 4.17 6.73 10.78
CA SER A 112 5.30 7.42 11.40
C SER A 112 5.13 8.94 11.40
N LEU A 113 4.69 9.53 10.28
CA LEU A 113 4.43 10.97 10.19
C LEU A 113 3.33 11.39 11.18
N ARG A 114 2.27 10.60 11.29
CA ARG A 114 1.18 10.82 12.25
C ARG A 114 1.69 10.81 13.69
N ARG A 115 2.55 9.86 14.07
CA ARG A 115 3.16 9.80 15.41
C ARG A 115 4.03 11.03 15.68
N SER A 116 4.89 11.41 14.74
CA SER A 116 5.74 12.60 14.85
C SER A 116 4.93 13.88 14.98
N LEU A 117 3.85 14.04 14.21
CA LEU A 117 2.91 15.16 14.36
C LEU A 117 2.29 15.18 15.76
N GLY A 118 1.90 14.01 16.28
CA GLY A 118 1.33 13.91 17.62
C GLY A 118 2.29 14.34 18.72
N THR A 119 3.55 13.93 18.63
CA THR A 119 4.59 14.34 19.58
C THR A 119 4.91 15.83 19.49
N LEU A 120 5.01 16.40 18.28
CA LEU A 120 5.21 17.84 18.07
C LEU A 120 4.09 18.65 18.73
N ILE A 121 2.83 18.26 18.50
CA ILE A 121 1.67 18.94 19.06
C ILE A 121 1.67 18.89 20.60
N ILE A 122 2.02 17.75 21.20
CA ILE A 122 2.09 17.59 22.66
C ILE A 122 3.19 18.50 23.23
N ASN A 123 4.35 18.56 22.58
CA ASN A 123 5.48 19.36 23.04
C ASN A 123 5.25 20.88 22.90
N LEU A 124 4.45 21.30 21.93
CA LEU A 124 4.13 22.72 21.68
C LEU A 124 3.06 23.31 22.62
N ALA A 125 2.29 22.49 23.35
CA ALA A 125 1.15 22.98 24.12
C ALA A 125 1.07 22.43 25.56
N PRO A 126 2.05 22.73 26.44
CA PRO A 126 1.92 22.38 27.85
C PRO A 126 0.96 23.31 28.64
N ASP A 127 0.75 24.57 28.22
CA ASP A 127 0.16 25.60 29.13
C ASP A 127 -0.85 26.57 28.48
N ASN A 128 -1.40 26.24 27.31
CA ASN A 128 -2.26 27.16 26.55
C ASN A 128 -3.76 26.82 26.67
N GLU A 129 -4.64 27.82 26.84
CA GLU A 129 -6.12 27.66 26.86
C GLU A 129 -6.66 26.90 25.62
N ASN A 130 -5.93 26.98 24.50
CA ASN A 130 -6.23 26.29 23.26
C ASN A 130 -5.89 24.78 23.25
N PHE A 131 -5.38 24.24 24.36
CA PHE A 131 -5.04 22.81 24.50
C PHE A 131 -6.23 21.90 24.19
N LYS A 132 -7.44 22.31 24.54
CA LYS A 132 -8.66 21.53 24.27
C LYS A 132 -8.94 21.39 22.77
N THR A 133 -8.75 22.47 22.01
CA THR A 133 -8.93 22.51 20.55
C THR A 133 -7.84 21.70 19.85
N ILE A 134 -6.60 21.86 20.28
CA ILE A 134 -5.44 21.11 19.79
C ILE A 134 -5.60 19.61 20.06
N LYS A 135 -6.05 19.22 21.26
CA LYS A 135 -6.35 17.83 21.62
C LYS A 135 -7.49 17.26 20.78
N TYR A 136 -8.52 18.04 20.48
CA TYR A 136 -9.60 17.62 19.57
C TYR A 136 -9.10 17.40 18.15
N PHE A 137 -8.25 18.31 17.63
CA PHE A 137 -7.62 18.17 16.32
C PHE A 137 -6.72 16.93 16.27
N LEU A 138 -5.94 16.70 17.33
CA LEU A 138 -5.13 15.49 17.48
C LEU A 138 -5.99 14.23 17.47
N ARG A 139 -7.12 14.24 18.16
CA ARG A 139 -8.07 13.11 18.20
C ARG A 139 -8.70 12.86 16.83
N LEU A 140 -8.99 13.93 16.08
CA LEU A 140 -9.53 13.85 14.72
C LEU A 140 -8.52 13.26 13.74
N ILE A 141 -7.25 13.68 13.83
CA ILE A 141 -6.13 13.14 13.04
C ILE A 141 -5.86 11.68 13.43
N SER A 142 -5.89 11.38 14.72
CA SER A 142 -5.61 10.04 15.25
C SER A 142 -6.74 9.03 14.93
N ASN A 143 -7.99 9.48 14.80
CA ASN A 143 -9.10 8.58 14.53
C ASN A 143 -9.26 8.20 13.05
N GLN A 144 -8.46 8.75 12.13
CA GLN A 144 -8.51 8.37 10.71
C GLN A 144 -7.32 7.46 10.36
N PRO A 145 -7.47 6.12 10.48
CA PRO A 145 -6.47 5.21 9.94
C PRO A 145 -6.46 5.37 8.42
N LEU A 146 -5.33 5.83 7.88
CA LEU A 146 -5.08 5.89 6.44
C LEU A 146 -4.75 4.47 5.96
N ILE A 147 -5.80 3.71 5.69
CA ILE A 147 -5.69 2.37 5.09
C ILE A 147 -5.60 2.55 3.59
N ILE A 148 -4.51 2.08 2.97
CA ILE A 148 -4.43 2.01 1.51
C ILE A 148 -5.34 0.87 1.05
N ARG A 149 -6.38 1.21 0.29
CA ARG A 149 -7.39 0.26 -0.21
C ARG A 149 -7.30 0.19 -1.71
N ALA A 150 -7.12 -1.00 -2.26
CA ALA A 150 -7.33 -1.24 -3.68
C ALA A 150 -8.84 -1.23 -3.97
N VAL A 151 -9.27 -0.24 -4.78
CA VAL A 151 -10.66 -0.03 -5.24
C VAL A 151 -11.68 -0.09 -4.10
N GLY A 152 -11.34 0.46 -2.92
CA GLY A 152 -12.26 0.56 -1.78
C GLY A 152 -12.64 -0.74 -1.06
N TYR A 153 -12.46 -1.91 -1.69
CA TYR A 153 -12.91 -3.22 -1.19
C TYR A 153 -11.78 -4.12 -0.69
N VAL A 154 -10.55 -3.99 -1.22
CA VAL A 154 -9.44 -4.88 -0.86
C VAL A 154 -8.39 -4.11 -0.07
N ASN A 155 -8.24 -4.44 1.20
CA ASN A 155 -7.13 -3.96 2.00
C ASN A 155 -5.84 -4.59 1.47
N VAL A 156 -4.90 -3.75 1.06
CA VAL A 156 -3.58 -4.17 0.59
C VAL A 156 -2.73 -4.47 1.82
N ASP A 157 -2.96 -5.64 2.41
CA ASP A 157 -2.18 -6.15 3.54
C ASP A 157 -1.18 -7.21 3.07
N MET A 158 -0.20 -7.53 3.92
CA MET A 158 0.68 -8.71 3.76
C MET A 158 -0.09 -10.00 3.42
N SER A 159 -1.39 -10.08 3.75
CA SER A 159 -2.26 -11.21 3.44
C SER A 159 -2.58 -11.39 1.94
N LEU A 160 -2.30 -10.40 1.09
CA LEU A 160 -2.55 -10.47 -0.35
C LEU A 160 -1.72 -11.59 -1.01
N VAL A 161 -0.44 -11.72 -0.64
CA VAL A 161 0.47 -12.72 -1.21
C VAL A 161 0.01 -14.15 -0.86
N PRO A 162 -0.26 -14.50 0.41
CA PRO A 162 -0.85 -15.80 0.76
C PRO A 162 -2.14 -16.12 0.01
N LYS A 163 -3.03 -15.12 -0.19
CA LYS A 163 -4.28 -15.29 -0.93
C LYS A 163 -4.04 -15.65 -2.40
N MET A 164 -3.07 -14.99 -3.04
CA MET A 164 -2.70 -15.30 -4.44
C MET A 164 -2.09 -16.70 -4.55
N VAL A 165 -1.20 -17.08 -3.63
CA VAL A 165 -0.62 -18.43 -3.59
C VAL A 165 -1.71 -19.49 -3.37
N MET A 166 -2.65 -19.24 -2.46
CA MET A 166 -3.78 -20.13 -2.21
C MET A 166 -4.66 -20.28 -3.45
N LEU A 167 -4.94 -19.18 -4.17
CA LEU A 167 -5.70 -19.20 -5.43
C LEU A 167 -4.99 -20.05 -6.49
N VAL A 168 -3.68 -19.90 -6.63
CA VAL A 168 -2.83 -20.72 -7.53
C VAL A 168 -2.90 -22.20 -7.18
N ILE A 169 -2.75 -22.55 -5.91
CA ILE A 169 -2.83 -23.94 -5.43
C ILE A 169 -4.22 -24.50 -5.70
N SER A 170 -5.28 -23.79 -5.31
CA SER A 170 -6.66 -24.21 -5.52
C SER A 170 -6.97 -24.43 -7.00
N TYR A 171 -6.54 -23.52 -7.88
CA TYR A 171 -6.74 -23.67 -9.32
C TYR A 171 -5.98 -24.88 -9.88
N THR A 172 -4.75 -25.10 -9.43
CA THR A 172 -3.93 -26.25 -9.83
C THR A 172 -4.58 -27.58 -9.43
N VAL A 173 -5.10 -27.66 -8.20
CA VAL A 173 -5.79 -28.86 -7.69
C VAL A 173 -7.06 -29.13 -8.51
N ILE A 174 -7.87 -28.11 -8.77
CA ILE A 174 -9.10 -28.25 -9.56
C ILE A 174 -8.77 -28.73 -10.97
N ALA A 175 -7.77 -28.13 -11.63
CA ALA A 175 -7.40 -28.53 -12.97
C ALA A 175 -6.84 -29.96 -13.04
N LEU A 176 -6.04 -30.38 -12.05
CA LEU A 176 -5.57 -31.76 -11.93
C LEU A 176 -6.72 -32.75 -11.77
N GLN A 177 -7.75 -32.40 -10.99
CA GLN A 177 -8.93 -33.24 -10.82
C GLN A 177 -9.69 -33.42 -12.12
N PHE A 178 -9.90 -32.36 -12.90
CA PHE A 178 -10.57 -32.47 -14.20
C PHE A 178 -9.75 -33.25 -15.23
N ASN A 179 -8.42 -33.17 -15.19
CA ASN A 179 -7.56 -33.89 -16.12
C ASN A 179 -7.48 -35.40 -15.84
N ASN A 180 -7.67 -35.83 -14.58
CA ASN A 180 -7.68 -37.26 -14.21
C ASN A 180 -9.07 -37.93 -14.33
N VAL A 181 -10.13 -37.16 -14.60
CA VAL A 181 -11.50 -37.66 -14.74
C VAL A 181 -11.87 -37.95 -16.20
N VAL A 182 -11.04 -37.50 -17.16
CA VAL A 182 -11.17 -37.79 -18.60
C VAL A 182 -10.20 -38.91 -18.98
#